data_AF-A0A0B2W3K7-F1
#
_entry.id   AF-A0A0B2W3K7-F1
#
_cell.length_a   1.000
_cell.length_b   1.000
_cell.length_c   1.000
_cell.angle_alpha   90.00
_cell.angle_beta   90.00
_cell.angle_gamma   90.00
#
_symmetry.space_group_name_H-M   'P 1'
#
loop_
_entity.id
_entity.type
_entity.pdbx_description
1 polymer ?
#
loop_
_entity_poly.entity_id
_entity_poly.type
_entity_poly.pdbx_seq_one_letter_code
_entity_poly.pdbx_strand_id
1 'polypeptide(L)'
;DEWDISLRTIYLVFGVLAIVASSTVIAVINTKRRLRSRMVLITFLAFADALNGLAFIVTAIGRHELIMKNKYRVPTTPRMCMLTKPWPVFLIIANELPALINLMLALESIVAMKYFSMYMAKWNYRHKIALGLFACLCCAVGF
;
A
#
# COMPACT_ATOMS: atom_id res chain seq x y z
N ASP A 1 -11.82 -2.24 -27.05
CA ASP A 1 -10.72 -1.45 -27.64
C ASP A 1 -10.63 -0.05 -27.06
N GLU A 2 -11.56 0.86 -27.33
CA GLU A 2 -11.48 2.25 -26.81
C GLU A 2 -11.57 2.35 -25.26
N TRP A 3 -12.45 1.54 -24.67
CA TRP A 3 -12.58 1.42 -23.21
C TRP A 3 -11.33 0.82 -22.54
N ASP A 4 -10.66 -0.12 -23.20
CA ASP A 4 -9.48 -0.81 -22.65
C ASP A 4 -8.24 0.10 -22.66
N ILE A 5 -8.12 0.95 -23.69
CA ILE A 5 -7.07 1.96 -23.79
C ILE A 5 -7.26 3.03 -22.70
N SER A 6 -8.49 3.50 -22.53
CA SER A 6 -8.82 4.52 -21.52
C SER A 6 -8.53 4.03 -20.10
N LEU A 7 -8.94 2.80 -19.78
CA LEU A 7 -8.66 2.17 -18.49
C LEU A 7 -7.15 2.06 -18.22
N ARG A 8 -6.36 1.61 -19.19
CA ARG A 8 -4.91 1.47 -19.04
C ARG A 8 -4.24 2.81 -18.69
N THR A 9 -4.60 3.87 -19.40
CA THR A 9 -4.02 5.20 -19.17
C THR A 9 -4.36 5.72 -17.78
N ILE A 10 -5.60 5.53 -17.34
CA ILE A 10 -6.04 5.92 -16.00
C ILE A 10 -5.20 5.18 -14.93
N TYR A 11 -5.08 3.85 -15.02
CA TYR A 11 -4.30 3.08 -14.05
C TYR A 11 -2.81 3.47 -14.00
N LEU A 12 -2.21 3.76 -15.15
CA LEU A 12 -0.81 4.22 -15.22
C LEU A 12 -0.64 5.60 -14.60
N VAL A 13 -1.50 6.56 -14.93
CA VAL A 13 -1.40 7.93 -14.41
C VAL A 13 -1.60 7.93 -12.90
N PHE A 14 -2.62 7.24 -12.38
CA PHE A 14 -2.84 7.11 -10.94
C PHE A 14 -1.67 6.41 -10.24
N GLY A 15 -1.12 5.34 -10.82
CA GLY A 15 0.03 4.64 -10.25
C GLY A 15 1.28 5.52 -10.16
N VAL A 16 1.59 6.27 -11.23
CA VAL A 16 2.74 7.20 -11.25
C VAL A 16 2.54 8.34 -10.25
N LEU A 17 1.36 8.96 -10.21
CA LEU A 17 1.06 10.01 -9.23
C LEU A 17 1.19 9.52 -7.80
N ALA A 18 0.68 8.31 -7.50
CA ALA A 18 0.79 7.70 -6.18
C ALA A 18 2.26 7.47 -5.78
N ILE A 19 3.10 6.96 -6.68
CA ILE A 19 4.53 6.75 -6.42
C ILE A 19 5.24 8.08 -6.19
N VAL A 20 5.00 9.09 -7.04
CA VAL A 20 5.62 10.42 -6.90
C VAL A 20 5.21 11.05 -5.57
N ALA A 21 3.92 11.11 -5.26
CA ALA A 21 3.43 11.65 -3.99
C ALA A 21 4.05 10.92 -2.79
N SER A 22 4.02 9.58 -2.80
CA SER A 22 4.59 8.76 -1.72
C SER A 22 6.10 8.98 -1.54
N SER A 23 6.84 9.10 -2.64
CA SER A 23 8.28 9.36 -2.60
C SER A 23 8.63 10.73 -2.00
N THR A 24 7.82 11.76 -2.30
CA THR A 24 8.02 13.10 -1.70
C THR A 24 7.81 13.08 -0.19
N VAL A 25 6.80 12.35 0.31
CA VAL A 25 6.55 12.19 1.74
C VAL A 25 7.73 11.51 2.43
N ILE A 26 8.25 10.41 1.85
CA ILE A 26 9.43 9.71 2.39
C ILE A 26 10.66 10.63 2.41
N ALA A 27 10.89 11.39 1.33
CA ALA A 27 12.01 12.32 1.25
C ALA A 27 11.95 13.43 2.33
N VAL A 28 10.77 14.01 2.53
CA VAL A 28 10.54 15.06 3.54
C VAL A 28 10.76 14.52 4.96
N ILE A 29 10.27 13.32 5.26
CA ILE A 29 10.43 12.70 6.58
C ILE A 29 11.90 12.37 6.85
N ASN A 30 12.61 11.87 5.84
CA ASN A 30 14.03 11.50 6.01
C ASN A 30 14.93 12.73 6.19
N THR A 31 14.58 13.85 5.55
CA THR A 31 15.35 15.11 5.66
C THR A 31 15.39 15.65 7.09
N LYS A 32 14.29 15.52 7.86
CA LYS A 32 14.22 16.06 9.22
C LYS A 32 14.36 14.95 10.27
N ARG A 33 15.53 14.87 10.91
CA ARG A 33 15.86 13.86 11.96
C ARG A 33 14.84 13.79 13.11
N ARG A 34 14.25 14.92 13.50
CA ARG A 34 13.21 15.01 14.54
C ARG A 34 11.86 14.41 14.10
N LEU A 35 11.52 14.52 12.81
CA LEU A 35 10.30 13.97 12.23
C LEU A 35 10.40 12.45 12.07
N ARG A 36 11.58 11.95 11.67
CA ARG A 36 11.85 10.52 11.43
C ARG A 36 11.46 9.60 12.59
N SER A 37 11.72 10.01 13.84
CA SER A 37 11.39 9.20 15.02
C SER A 37 9.91 9.26 15.40
N ARG A 38 9.21 10.36 15.06
CA ARG A 38 7.82 10.59 15.45
C ARG A 38 6.82 10.05 14.42
N MET A 39 7.16 10.10 13.14
CA MET A 39 6.28 9.78 12.00
C MET A 39 6.65 8.48 11.29
N VAL A 40 7.13 7.50 12.05
CA VAL A 40 7.50 6.17 11.54
C VAL A 40 6.32 5.49 10.84
N LEU A 41 5.12 5.49 11.44
CA LEU A 41 3.92 4.89 10.84
C LEU A 41 3.49 5.57 9.53
N ILE A 42 3.69 6.88 9.41
CA ILE A 42 3.42 7.63 8.17
C ILE A 42 4.43 7.25 7.09
N THR A 43 5.68 6.94 7.47
CA THR A 43 6.68 6.43 6.51
C THR A 43 6.28 5.04 6.00
N PHE A 44 5.78 4.17 6.88
CA PHE A 44 5.24 2.87 6.48
C PHE A 44 4.01 3.03 5.57
N LEU A 45 3.12 3.97 5.87
CA LEU A 45 1.96 4.26 5.03
C LEU A 45 2.38 4.74 3.63
N ALA A 46 3.30 5.69 3.55
CA ALA A 46 3.84 6.16 2.27
C ALA A 46 4.53 5.04 1.48
N PHE A 47 5.21 4.11 2.16
CA PHE A 47 5.77 2.93 1.51
C PHE A 47 4.67 2.00 0.97
N ALA A 48 3.60 1.80 1.73
CA ALA A 48 2.44 1.03 1.31
C ALA A 48 1.75 1.62 0.09
N ASP A 49 1.55 2.95 0.08
CA ASP A 49 0.96 3.67 -1.05
C ASP A 49 1.85 3.61 -2.31
N ALA A 50 3.17 3.63 -2.15
CA ALA A 50 4.10 3.41 -3.25
C ALA A 50 3.99 1.99 -3.83
N LEU A 51 3.85 0.96 -2.98
CA LEU A 51 3.59 -0.42 -3.41
C LEU A 51 2.25 -0.55 -4.12
N ASN A 52 1.22 0.15 -3.65
CA ASN A 52 -0.09 0.20 -4.30
C ASN A 52 0.01 0.82 -5.70
N GLY A 53 0.74 1.94 -5.83
CA GLY A 53 1.05 2.54 -7.13
C GLY A 53 1.77 1.59 -8.09
N LEU A 54 2.75 0.83 -7.59
CA LEU A 54 3.43 -0.21 -8.37
C LEU A 54 2.49 -1.33 -8.79
N ALA A 55 1.58 -1.76 -7.91
CA ALA A 55 0.59 -2.80 -8.23
C ALA A 55 -0.36 -2.38 -9.35
N PHE A 56 -0.76 -1.10 -9.40
CA PHE A 56 -1.54 -0.57 -10.52
C PHE A 56 -0.78 -0.62 -11.85
N ILE A 57 0.52 -0.29 -11.85
CA ILE A 57 1.36 -0.35 -13.06
C ILE A 57 1.51 -1.80 -13.55
N VAL A 58 1.85 -2.73 -12.64
CA VAL A 58 2.01 -4.15 -12.96
C VAL A 58 0.69 -4.74 -13.50
N THR A 59 -0.44 -4.35 -12.91
CA THR A 59 -1.76 -4.79 -13.38
C THR A 59 -2.08 -4.23 -14.77
N ALA A 60 -1.73 -2.97 -15.05
CA ALA A 60 -1.90 -2.37 -16.37
C ALA A 60 -1.09 -3.11 -17.45
N ILE A 61 0.17 -3.45 -17.16
CA ILE A 61 1.04 -4.21 -18.07
C ILE A 61 0.52 -5.64 -18.26
N GLY A 62 0.18 -6.33 -17.17
CA GLY A 62 -0.35 -7.70 -17.24
C GLY A 62 -1.67 -7.81 -18.00
N ARG A 63 -2.55 -6.80 -17.88
CA ARG A 63 -3.78 -6.72 -18.68
C ARG A 63 -3.47 -6.45 -20.16
N HIS A 64 -2.48 -5.61 -20.46
CA HIS A 64 -2.07 -5.32 -21.84
C HIS A 64 -1.57 -6.58 -22.57
N GLU A 65 -0.73 -7.37 -21.91
CA GLU A 65 -0.22 -8.65 -22.42
C GLU A 65 -1.33 -9.65 -22.76
N LEU A 66 -2.38 -9.71 -21.93
CA LEU A 66 -3.53 -10.60 -22.17
C LEU A 66 -4.38 -10.18 -23.36
N ILE A 67 -4.52 -8.87 -23.57
CA ILE A 67 -5.24 -8.32 -24.72
C ILE A 67 -4.47 -8.65 -25.99
N MET A 68 -3.15 -8.43 -26.02
CA MET A 68 -2.31 -8.76 -27.17
C MET A 68 -2.33 -10.25 -27.52
N LYS A 69 -2.44 -11.13 -26.51
CA LYS A 69 -2.54 -12.58 -26.70
C LYS A 69 -3.96 -13.07 -27.00
N ASN A 70 -4.95 -12.19 -27.15
CA ASN A 70 -6.38 -12.51 -27.32
C ASN A 70 -6.96 -13.44 -26.23
N LYS A 71 -6.32 -13.51 -25.05
CA LYS A 71 -6.74 -14.36 -23.92
C LYS A 71 -7.55 -13.60 -22.87
N TYR A 72 -7.97 -12.37 -23.15
CA TYR A 72 -8.68 -11.52 -22.20
C TYR A 72 -10.14 -11.95 -21.98
N ARG A 73 -10.83 -12.46 -23.02
CA ARG A 73 -12.26 -12.86 -22.96
C ARG A 73 -12.50 -14.33 -22.61
N VAL A 74 -11.47 -15.08 -22.19
CA VAL A 74 -11.66 -16.49 -21.83
C VAL A 74 -12.40 -16.58 -20.50
N PRO A 75 -13.55 -17.29 -20.42
CA PRO A 75 -14.27 -17.47 -19.16
C PRO A 75 -13.36 -18.21 -18.19
N THR A 76 -12.90 -17.50 -17.16
CA THR A 76 -11.98 -18.02 -16.15
C THR A 76 -12.65 -17.88 -14.80
N THR A 77 -12.57 -18.90 -13.95
CA THR A 77 -13.08 -18.80 -12.58
C THR A 77 -12.20 -17.85 -11.74
N PRO A 78 -12.75 -17.12 -10.76
CA PRO A 78 -11.99 -16.15 -9.97
C PRO A 78 -10.75 -16.76 -9.28
N ARG A 79 -10.89 -17.99 -8.75
CA ARG A 79 -9.78 -18.72 -8.12
C ARG A 79 -8.65 -19.03 -9.10
N MET A 80 -8.98 -19.45 -10.32
CA MET A 80 -7.99 -19.71 -11.36
C MET A 80 -7.31 -18.43 -11.82
N CYS A 81 -8.03 -17.29 -11.84
CA CYS A 81 -7.42 -16.01 -12.15
C CYS A 81 -6.42 -15.57 -11.07
N MET A 82 -6.74 -15.78 -9.78
CA MET A 82 -5.86 -15.44 -8.67
C MET A 82 -4.61 -16.34 -8.58
N LEU A 83 -4.73 -17.63 -8.89
CA LEU A 83 -3.61 -18.58 -8.80
C LEU A 83 -2.70 -18.56 -10.04
N THR A 84 -3.28 -18.37 -11.22
CA THR A 84 -2.52 -18.42 -12.49
C THR A 84 -1.78 -17.12 -12.77
N LYS A 85 -2.20 -16.01 -12.16
CA LYS A 85 -1.69 -14.67 -12.46
C LYS A 85 -1.25 -13.98 -11.18
N PRO A 86 -0.01 -13.46 -11.09
CA PRO A 86 0.49 -12.86 -9.85
C PRO A 86 -0.06 -11.45 -9.57
N TRP A 87 -0.48 -10.70 -10.60
CA TRP A 87 -0.93 -9.32 -10.45
C TRP A 87 -2.21 -9.09 -9.60
N PRO A 88 -3.25 -9.95 -9.62
CA PRO A 88 -4.44 -9.75 -8.80
C PRO A 88 -4.14 -9.93 -7.30
N VAL A 89 -3.33 -10.94 -6.96
CA VAL A 89 -2.88 -11.19 -5.58
C VAL A 89 -2.05 -10.01 -5.08
N PHE A 90 -1.10 -9.56 -5.90
CA PHE A 90 -0.25 -8.41 -5.57
C PHE A 90 -1.07 -7.13 -5.37
N LEU A 91 -2.09 -6.89 -6.20
CA LEU A 91 -2.97 -5.74 -6.09
C LEU A 91 -3.83 -5.76 -4.81
N ILE A 92 -4.31 -6.94 -4.40
CA ILE A 92 -5.06 -7.08 -3.14
C ILE A 92 -4.14 -6.76 -1.96
N ILE A 93 -2.98 -7.41 -1.89
CA ILE A 93 -2.01 -7.19 -0.81
C ILE A 93 -1.61 -5.72 -0.71
N ALA A 94 -1.31 -5.09 -1.85
CA ALA A 94 -0.88 -3.70 -1.88
C ALA A 94 -1.98 -2.71 -1.47
N ASN A 95 -3.26 -3.09 -1.56
CA ASN A 95 -4.39 -2.27 -1.15
C ASN A 95 -4.80 -2.50 0.32
N GLU A 96 -4.64 -3.73 0.84
CA GLU A 96 -4.91 -4.05 2.25
C GLU A 96 -3.84 -3.45 3.20
N LEU A 97 -2.59 -3.40 2.75
CA LEU A 97 -1.46 -2.92 3.54
C LEU A 97 -1.61 -1.45 4.02
N PRO A 98 -1.97 -0.47 3.17
CA PRO A 98 -2.22 0.90 3.63
C PRO A 98 -3.44 1.00 4.54
N ALA A 99 -4.48 0.18 4.34
CA ALA A 99 -5.67 0.16 5.21
C ALA A 99 -5.32 -0.29 6.64
N LEU A 100 -4.53 -1.36 6.78
CA LEU A 100 -4.07 -1.86 8.08
C LEU A 100 -3.15 -0.87 8.80
N ILE A 101 -2.23 -0.22 8.07
CA ILE A 101 -1.36 0.81 8.66
C ILE A 101 -2.17 2.01 9.13
N ASN A 102 -3.17 2.44 8.35
CA ASN A 102 -4.04 3.54 8.73
C ASN A 102 -4.88 3.20 9.98
N LEU A 103 -5.34 1.95 10.10
CA LEU A 103 -5.99 1.45 11.32
C LEU A 103 -5.04 1.52 12.52
N MET A 104 -3.79 1.09 12.39
CA MET A 104 -2.81 1.20 13.46
C MET A 104 -2.49 2.65 13.85
N LEU A 105 -2.48 3.56 12.87
CA LEU A 105 -2.32 5.00 13.09
C LEU A 105 -3.50 5.58 13.88
N ALA A 106 -4.73 5.17 13.56
CA ALA A 106 -5.92 5.54 14.29
C ALA A 106 -5.89 5.01 15.74
N LEU A 107 -5.46 3.76 15.94
CA LEU A 107 -5.29 3.18 17.29
C LEU A 107 -4.24 3.96 18.11
N GLU A 108 -3.09 4.30 17.52
CA GLU A 108 -2.09 5.12 18.20
C GLU A 108 -2.67 6.48 18.62
N SER A 109 -3.45 7.11 17.73
CA SER A 109 -4.09 8.40 17.99
C SER A 109 -5.10 8.32 19.14
N ILE A 110 -5.90 7.25 19.20
CA ILE A 110 -6.84 7.00 20.30
C ILE A 110 -6.09 6.81 21.63
N VAL A 111 -5.00 6.03 21.64
CA VAL A 111 -4.18 5.82 22.85
C VAL A 111 -3.55 7.14 23.30
N ALA A 112 -3.03 7.94 22.37
CA ALA A 112 -2.46 9.24 22.67
C ALA A 112 -3.48 10.22 23.27
N MET A 113 -4.74 10.21 22.79
CA MET A 113 -5.82 11.03 23.32
C MET A 113 -6.28 10.55 24.71
N LYS A 114 -6.46 9.24 24.90
CA LYS A 114 -7.01 8.70 26.16
C LYS A 114 -5.97 8.63 27.29
N TYR A 115 -4.71 8.42 26.97
CA TYR A 115 -3.63 8.20 27.94
C TYR A 115 -2.41 9.11 27.69
N PHE A 116 -2.64 10.41 27.52
CA PHE A 116 -1.59 11.39 27.20
C PHE A 116 -0.35 11.30 28.11
N SER A 117 -0.55 11.22 29.43
CA SER A 117 0.55 11.20 30.41
C SER A 117 1.41 9.93 30.30
N MET A 118 0.77 8.77 30.10
CA MET A 118 1.48 7.50 29.89
C MET A 118 2.15 7.44 28.51
N TYR A 119 1.53 8.02 27.49
CA TYR A 119 2.09 8.10 26.14
C TYR A 119 3.38 8.93 26.15
N MET A 120 3.38 10.11 26.79
CA MET A 120 4.59 10.93 26.93
C MET A 120 5.70 10.23 27.73
N ALA A 121 5.36 9.48 28.77
CA ALA A 121 6.35 8.84 29.64
C ALA A 121 6.99 7.56 29.07
N LYS A 122 6.22 6.75 28.32
CA LYS A 122 6.61 5.36 27.99
C LYS A 122 6.61 5.05 26.49
N TRP A 123 6.00 5.90 25.65
CA TRP A 123 5.84 5.61 24.23
C TRP A 123 7.12 5.87 23.43
N ASN A 124 7.93 4.82 23.31
CA ASN A 124 9.22 4.86 22.63
C ASN A 124 9.11 4.49 21.14
N TYR A 125 10.09 4.90 20.31
CA TYR A 125 10.08 4.67 18.85
C TYR A 125 9.94 3.18 18.45
N ARG A 126 10.40 2.26 19.31
CA ARG A 126 10.32 0.81 19.10
C ARG A 126 8.88 0.29 19.05
N HIS A 127 7.97 0.85 19.84
CA HIS A 127 6.56 0.44 19.83
C HIS A 127 5.87 0.85 18.52
N LYS A 128 6.24 2.01 17.96
CA LYS A 128 5.75 2.46 16.65
C LYS A 128 6.22 1.55 15.51
N ILE A 129 7.49 1.11 15.54
CA ILE A 129 8.02 0.13 14.57
C ILE A 129 7.32 -1.22 14.73
N ALA A 130 7.13 -1.68 15.97
CA ALA A 130 6.44 -2.93 16.25
C ALA A 130 5.00 -2.93 15.71
N LEU A 131 4.26 -1.82 15.85
CA LEU A 131 2.91 -1.67 15.27
C LEU A 131 2.93 -1.73 13.73
N GLY A 132 3.88 -1.06 13.08
CA GLY A 132 4.04 -1.13 11.63
C GLY A 132 4.38 -2.55 11.15
N LEU A 133 5.29 -3.24 11.85
CA LEU A 133 5.63 -4.63 11.56
C LEU A 133 4.45 -5.58 11.79
N PHE A 134 3.67 -5.34 12.85
CA PHE A 134 2.47 -6.13 13.13
C PHE A 134 1.43 -5.96 12.01
N ALA A 135 1.21 -4.75 11.50
CA ALA A 135 0.34 -4.54 10.34
C ALA A 135 0.83 -5.30 9.10
N CYS A 136 2.14 -5.29 8.82
CA CYS A 136 2.72 -6.07 7.73
C CYS A 136 2.55 -7.59 7.94
N LEU A 137 2.73 -8.08 9.17
CA LEU A 137 2.51 -9.49 9.51
C LEU A 137 1.03 -9.89 9.35
N CYS A 138 0.09 -9.06 9.79
CA CYS A 138 -1.34 -9.31 9.57
C CYS A 138 -1.69 -9.39 8.09
N CYS A 139 -1.09 -8.53 7.26
CA CYS A 139 -1.25 -8.59 5.80
C CYS A 139 -0.69 -9.90 5.22
N ALA A 140 0.46 -10.37 5.72
CA ALA A 140 1.08 -11.62 5.28
C ALA A 140 0.34 -12.89 5.73
N VAL A 141 -0.35 -12.86 6.89
CA VAL A 141 -1.11 -14.00 7.43
C VAL A 141 -2.54 -14.06 6.90
N GLY A 142 -3.09 -12.91 6.48
CA GLY A 142 -4.43 -12.83 5.88
C GLY A 142 -4.53 -13.42 4.46
N PHE A 143 -3.41 -13.87 3.89
CA PHE A 143 -3.31 -14.44 2.54
C PHE A 143 -2.75 -15.87 2.59
#